data_AF-A0A960SX95-F1
#
_entry.id   AF-A0A960SX95-F1
#
_cell.length_a   1.000
_cell.length_b   1.000
_cell.length_c   1.000
_cell.angle_alpha   90.00
_cell.angle_beta   90.00
_cell.angle_gamma   90.00
#
_symmetry.space_group_name_H-M   'P 1'
#
loop_
_entity.id
_entity.type
_entity.pdbx_description
1 polymer ?
#
loop_
_entity_poly.entity_id
_entity_poly.type
_entity_poly.pdbx_seq_one_letter_code
_entity_poly.pdbx_strand_id
1 'polypeptide(L)'
;MNEADIKPLADAIYADKVRRARAAPREQKMGWGPELFAEACVRMKDGIRHQFPNATDAEVGAMLLKRLHRLRQVAEHGIYQHKGA
;
A
#
# COMPACT_ATOMS: atom_id res chain seq x y z
N MET A 1 -10.31 -23.62 4.73
CA MET A 1 -10.33 -22.46 5.63
C MET A 1 -11.56 -21.67 5.27
N ASN A 2 -12.57 -21.62 6.14
CA ASN A 2 -13.82 -20.93 5.83
C ASN A 2 -13.68 -19.43 6.17
N GLU A 3 -14.48 -18.56 5.58
CA GLU A 3 -14.39 -17.09 5.76
C GLU A 3 -14.51 -16.67 7.25
N ALA A 4 -15.25 -17.46 8.03
CA ALA A 4 -15.39 -17.33 9.48
C ALA A 4 -14.07 -17.50 10.27
N ASP A 5 -13.10 -18.25 9.73
CA ASP A 5 -11.78 -18.45 10.35
C ASP A 5 -10.78 -17.35 9.95
N ILE A 6 -11.02 -16.69 8.80
CA ILE A 6 -10.11 -15.68 8.22
C ILE A 6 -10.19 -14.38 9.01
N LYS A 7 -11.40 -13.95 9.39
CA LYS A 7 -11.61 -12.66 10.06
C LYS A 7 -10.88 -12.57 11.41
N PRO A 8 -11.01 -13.53 12.35
CA PRO A 8 -10.27 -13.47 13.62
C PRO A 8 -8.75 -13.44 13.42
N LEU A 9 -8.23 -14.18 12.43
CA LEU A 9 -6.80 -14.16 12.08
C LEU A 9 -6.36 -12.79 11.53
N ALA A 10 -7.15 -12.20 10.63
CA ALA A 10 -6.87 -10.88 10.09
C ALA A 10 -6.88 -9.81 11.19
N ASP A 11 -7.86 -9.87 12.10
CA ASP A 11 -7.98 -8.95 13.23
C ASP A 11 -6.79 -9.09 14.19
N ALA A 12 -6.35 -10.32 14.49
CA ALA A 12 -5.17 -10.57 15.30
C ALA A 12 -3.89 -10.03 14.67
N ILE A 13 -3.71 -10.24 13.35
CA ILE A 13 -2.57 -9.69 12.60
C ILE A 13 -2.61 -8.15 12.61
N TYR A 14 -3.78 -7.55 12.45
CA TYR A 14 -3.94 -6.10 12.50
C TYR A 14 -3.59 -5.53 13.88
N ALA A 15 -4.15 -6.11 14.95
CA ALA A 15 -3.88 -5.70 16.32
C ALA A 15 -2.38 -5.79 16.65
N ASP A 16 -1.71 -6.86 16.21
CA ASP A 16 -0.27 -7.02 16.36
C ASP A 16 0.53 -5.92 15.65
N LYS A 17 0.17 -5.61 14.39
CA LYS A 17 0.82 -4.52 13.63
C LYS A 17 0.66 -3.17 14.33
N VAL A 18 -0.53 -2.85 14.83
CA VAL A 18 -0.79 -1.60 15.57
C VAL A 18 0.02 -1.55 16.86
N ARG A 19 0.06 -2.65 17.63
CA ARG A 19 0.83 -2.74 18.87
C ARG A 19 2.33 -2.51 18.60
N ARG A 20 2.90 -3.16 17.59
CA ARG A 20 4.30 -2.95 17.18
C ARG A 20 4.57 -1.51 16.76
N ALA A 21 3.70 -0.94 15.92
CA ALA A 21 3.82 0.45 15.49
C ALA A 21 3.71 1.44 16.65
N ARG A 22 2.89 1.15 17.67
CA ARG A 22 2.80 1.99 18.88
C ARG A 22 4.04 1.88 19.76
N ALA A 23 4.58 0.68 19.93
CA ALA A 23 5.74 0.40 20.77
C ALA A 23 7.07 0.94 20.21
N ALA A 24 7.18 1.16 18.90
CA ALA A 24 8.40 1.70 18.31
C ALA A 24 8.72 3.12 18.85
N PRO A 25 10.01 3.48 19.04
CA PRO A 25 10.45 4.84 19.35
C PRO A 25 9.99 5.84 18.29
N ARG A 26 9.82 7.12 18.65
CA ARG A 26 9.35 8.15 17.72
C ARG A 26 10.35 8.41 16.60
N GLU A 27 11.63 8.36 16.94
CA GLU A 27 12.77 8.55 16.05
C GLU A 27 12.79 7.48 14.97
N GLN A 28 12.45 6.23 15.33
CA GLN A 28 12.34 5.13 14.37
C GLN A 28 11.16 5.31 13.41
N LYS A 29 10.07 5.96 13.85
CA LYS A 29 8.90 6.24 12.99
C LYS A 29 9.16 7.37 11.99
N MET A 30 10.15 8.22 12.26
CA MET A 30 10.56 9.24 11.31
C MET A 30 11.14 8.57 10.07
N GLY A 31 10.44 8.67 8.95
CA GLY A 31 10.84 8.03 7.69
C GLY A 31 9.98 6.83 7.27
N TRP A 32 9.16 6.27 8.17
CA TRP A 32 8.27 5.15 7.81
C TRP A 32 7.30 5.49 6.69
N GLY A 33 6.81 6.73 6.63
CA GLY A 33 5.93 7.18 5.54
C GLY A 33 6.55 6.96 4.15
N PRO A 34 7.70 7.60 3.86
CA PRO A 34 8.47 7.37 2.65
C PRO A 34 8.84 5.90 2.39
N GLU A 35 9.29 5.16 3.41
CA GLU A 35 9.67 3.75 3.28
C GLU A 35 8.49 2.87 2.88
N LEU A 36 7.36 2.99 3.60
CA LEU A 36 6.13 2.26 3.28
C LEU A 36 5.62 2.61 1.88
N PHE A 37 5.74 3.87 1.47
CA PHE A 37 5.38 4.30 0.13
C PHE A 37 6.28 3.67 -0.94
N ALA A 38 7.60 3.61 -0.70
CA ALA A 38 8.54 2.95 -1.60
C ALA A 38 8.23 1.46 -1.75
N GLU A 39 7.92 0.75 -0.65
CA GLU A 39 7.51 -0.64 -0.73
C GLU A 39 6.17 -0.83 -1.46
N ALA A 40 5.21 0.07 -1.26
CA ALA A 40 3.95 0.05 -2.00
C ALA A 40 4.19 0.22 -3.50
N CYS A 41 5.10 1.11 -3.89
CA CYS A 41 5.52 1.28 -5.28
C CYS A 41 6.12 0.00 -5.87
N VAL A 42 6.93 -0.75 -5.12
CA VAL A 42 7.47 -2.06 -5.57
C VAL A 42 6.33 -3.03 -5.89
N ARG A 43 5.40 -3.24 -4.96
CA ARG A 43 4.25 -4.14 -5.16
C ARG A 43 3.38 -3.72 -6.34
N MET A 44 3.18 -2.41 -6.54
CA MET A 44 2.48 -1.88 -7.71
C MET A 44 3.21 -2.18 -9.02
N LYS A 45 4.55 -2.05 -9.05
CA LYS A 45 5.36 -2.39 -10.23
C LYS A 45 5.25 -3.88 -10.55
N ASP A 46 5.24 -4.75 -9.55
CA ASP A 46 5.07 -6.19 -9.76
C ASP A 46 3.71 -6.50 -10.39
N GLY A 47 2.64 -5.86 -9.91
CA GLY A 47 1.32 -5.95 -10.54
C GLY A 47 1.28 -5.40 -11.97
N ILE A 48 2.04 -4.34 -12.26
CA ILE A 48 2.17 -3.80 -13.63
C ILE A 48 2.91 -4.79 -14.53
N ARG A 49 4.04 -5.35 -14.09
CA ARG A 49 4.80 -6.36 -14.86
C ARG A 49 3.95 -7.59 -15.15
N HIS A 50 3.14 -8.02 -14.20
CA HIS A 50 2.21 -9.12 -14.41
C HIS A 50 1.15 -8.79 -15.48
N GLN A 51 0.63 -7.57 -15.51
CA GLN A 51 -0.35 -7.12 -16.52
C GLN A 51 0.27 -6.88 -17.89
N PHE A 52 1.56 -6.49 -17.94
CA PHE A 52 2.29 -6.16 -19.15
C PHE A 52 3.65 -6.85 -19.17
N PRO A 53 3.70 -8.18 -19.47
CA PRO A 53 4.93 -8.97 -19.34
C PRO A 53 6.09 -8.51 -20.24
N ASN A 54 5.78 -7.84 -21.36
CA ASN A 54 6.76 -7.37 -22.33
C ASN A 54 7.21 -5.92 -22.09
N ALA A 55 6.69 -5.25 -21.05
CA ALA A 55 7.05 -3.88 -20.75
C ALA A 55 8.47 -3.81 -20.18
N THR A 56 9.24 -2.83 -20.65
CA THR A 56 10.54 -2.47 -20.09
C THR A 56 10.39 -1.83 -18.70
N ASP A 57 11.47 -1.81 -17.92
CA ASP A 57 11.45 -1.16 -16.59
C ASP A 57 11.11 0.34 -16.67
N ALA A 58 11.53 1.02 -17.74
CA ALA A 58 11.19 2.42 -17.98
C ALA A 58 9.68 2.61 -18.20
N GLU A 59 9.07 1.74 -19.01
CA GLU A 59 7.62 1.76 -19.26
C GLU A 59 6.82 1.42 -18.00
N VAL A 60 7.28 0.44 -17.21
CA VAL A 60 6.71 0.11 -15.90
C VAL A 60 6.77 1.32 -14.95
N GLY A 61 7.89 2.04 -14.93
CA GLY A 61 8.06 3.28 -14.18
C GLY A 61 7.07 4.38 -14.62
N ALA A 62 6.94 4.61 -15.93
CA ALA A 62 6.00 5.59 -16.48
C ALA A 62 4.54 5.23 -16.16
N MET A 63 4.17 3.95 -16.26
CA MET A 63 2.85 3.45 -15.89
C MET A 63 2.56 3.64 -14.40
N LEU A 64 3.54 3.36 -13.52
CA LEU A 64 3.41 3.61 -12.10
C LEU A 64 3.13 5.09 -11.82
N LEU A 65 3.94 6.00 -12.39
CA LEU A 65 3.75 7.45 -12.20
C LEU A 65 2.37 7.92 -12.65
N LYS A 66 1.89 7.42 -13.80
CA LYS A 66 0.53 7.73 -14.28
C LYS A 66 -0.56 7.26 -13.31
N ARG A 67 -0.41 6.07 -12.72
CA ARG A 67 -1.36 5.53 -11.73
C ARG A 67 -1.31 6.34 -10.42
N LEU A 68 -0.12 6.70 -9.94
CA LEU A 68 0.05 7.53 -8.74
C LEU A 68 -0.54 8.93 -8.92
N HIS A 69 -0.34 9.55 -10.09
CA HIS A 69 -0.94 10.85 -10.39
C HIS A 69 -2.46 10.80 -10.31
N ARG A 70 -3.08 9.76 -10.87
CA ARG A 70 -4.53 9.54 -10.77
C ARG A 70 -4.98 9.37 -9.31
N LEU A 71 -4.26 8.58 -8.51
CA LEU A 71 -4.59 8.40 -7.09
C LEU A 71 -4.50 9.72 -6.32
N ARG A 72 -3.49 10.54 -6.62
CA ARG A 72 -3.34 11.88 -6.03
C ARG A 72 -4.52 12.78 -6.38
N GLN A 73 -4.93 12.84 -7.65
CA GLN A 73 -6.09 13.61 -8.07
C GLN A 73 -7.36 13.16 -7.35
N VAL A 74 -7.59 11.84 -7.23
CA VAL A 74 -8.75 11.28 -6.52
C VAL A 74 -8.75 11.68 -5.03
N ALA A 75 -7.57 11.69 -4.39
CA ALA A 75 -7.42 12.13 -3.00
C ALA A 75 -7.69 13.64 -2.84
N GLU A 76 -7.14 14.47 -3.73
CA GLU A 76 -7.30 15.93 -3.70
C GLU A 76 -8.74 16.38 -3.97
N HIS A 77 -9.47 15.67 -4.83
CA HIS A 77 -10.87 15.98 -5.15
C HIS A 77 -11.88 15.40 -4.14
N GLY A 78 -11.43 14.78 -3.04
CA GLY A 78 -12.31 14.22 -2.01
C GLY A 78 -13.16 13.03 -2.48
N ILE A 79 -12.86 12.47 -3.65
CA ILE A 79 -13.55 11.30 -4.21
C ILE A 79 -13.16 10.03 -3.42
N TYR A 80 -12.00 10.04 -2.76
CA TYR A 80 -11.60 8.98 -1.84
C TYR A 80 -12.37 9.10 -0.51
N GLN A 81 -13.53 8.47 -0.44
CA GLN A 81 -14.20 8.18 0.83
C GLN A 81 -13.49 6.98 1.45
N HIS A 82 -12.69 7.20 2.48
CA HIS A 82 -12.27 6.10 3.35
C HIS A 82 -13.55 5.54 3.99
N LYS A 83 -14.07 4.43 3.45
CA LYS A 83 -15.08 3.63 4.12
C LYS A 83 -14.40 3.02 5.36
N GLY A 84 -14.46 3.76 6.46
CA GLY A 84 -14.10 3.25 7.77
C GLY A 84 -14.99 2.07 8.11
N ALA A 85 -14.36 1.01 8.62
CA ALA A 85 -15.01 -0.08 9.35
C ALA A 85 -15.15 0.31 10.82
#